data_AF-A0A1W9GUS5-F1
#
_entry.id   AF-A0A1W9GUS5-F1
#
_cell.length_a   1.000
_cell.length_b   1.000
_cell.length_c   1.000
_cell.angle_alpha   90.00
_cell.angle_beta   90.00
_cell.angle_gamma   90.00
#
_symmetry.space_group_name_H-M   'P 1'
#
loop_
_entity.id
_entity.type
_entity.pdbx_description
1 polymer ?
#
loop_
_entity_poly.entity_id
_entity_poly.type
_entity_poly.pdbx_seq_one_letter_code
_entity_poly.pdbx_strand_id
1 'polypeptide(L)'
;MFSAFQHLSFTRILVFLALSAGWLGFAFYFGRLIPDKQLWFALLVTLLFGLPIYFGAIYAVTIERIYRTSQFKKLGILHWFLTRRILAYIGWLLWSVVFSFILLFYLGSADKQEWIFFFAAIPAFAVIFTIFSPIAAREYKPYIAMHKTLSWSRWVTTLTMAVLFVIFVNHADSSRQYASLAEAVAAESQKLDGTTNSILILETNRLLGFIEGLKRYALGSLQSLSDALYLGCVFAGSLVFFYNVMLGISSFMVPLPEYRRVFAPIQDSDEPPAVSPWAWAITSAFTTFFVFFIYVPSTVYVDAWLRSNPETVEEIRASKQIVVQTVEMIGDDYYKPGTAQQIEQAYLDTLSKMEASLEKLRETTGTGFQQMIDNVDAYLDWYYSLPGEYERILALATGVLENWMSEKLQNYLMRGNAFGPVQLSIEEVLQNNQQLRAEHLQQVERILADNRVEPISEAQLEIVRHASLNALKEPPAHSVIINLENRMLISGGIGTAGAITGAIAGKITAKVAGKGIIKLGAQALIKVTAGKAVSALGGAAAGAATGAALGSFIPGIGTAIGAMIGGIIGGITIGLTVEKLLLMLEEAFSRDEFKRQILEAIEEERLEFERFLTTPALSESRPADTGSAEEAP
;
A
#
# COMPACT_ATOMS: atom_id res chain seq x y z
N MET A 1 4.88 57.74 -52.56
CA MET A 1 5.29 56.91 -51.40
C MET A 1 5.51 57.73 -50.12
N PHE A 2 5.94 59.00 -50.20
CA PHE A 2 6.17 59.86 -49.01
C PHE A 2 4.95 60.66 -48.47
N SER A 3 3.81 60.71 -49.17
CA SER A 3 2.59 61.39 -48.64
C SER A 3 1.75 60.52 -47.69
N ALA A 4 2.05 59.22 -47.57
CA ALA A 4 1.34 58.30 -46.67
C ALA A 4 1.66 58.52 -45.18
N PHE A 5 2.71 59.30 -44.87
CA PHE A 5 3.17 59.56 -43.50
C PHE A 5 2.52 60.79 -42.83
N GLN A 6 1.64 61.54 -43.51
CA GLN A 6 1.11 62.79 -42.96
C GLN A 6 0.08 62.62 -41.81
N HIS A 7 -0.46 61.42 -41.60
CA HIS A 7 -1.49 61.17 -40.58
C HIS A 7 -0.96 60.52 -39.27
N LEU A 8 0.29 60.07 -39.23
CA LEU A 8 0.91 59.47 -38.04
C LEU A 8 2.04 60.38 -37.53
N SER A 9 1.82 61.01 -36.39
CA SER A 9 2.88 61.84 -35.80
C SER A 9 4.04 60.94 -35.35
N PHE A 10 5.25 61.25 -35.82
CA PHE A 10 6.49 60.60 -35.40
C PHE A 10 6.59 60.47 -33.87
N THR A 11 6.14 61.50 -33.16
CA THR A 11 6.03 61.55 -31.70
C THR A 11 5.17 60.41 -31.14
N ARG A 12 4.05 60.04 -31.78
CA ARG A 12 3.18 58.96 -31.32
C ARG A 12 3.89 57.60 -31.40
N ILE A 13 4.63 57.36 -32.48
CA ILE A 13 5.41 56.12 -32.64
C ILE A 13 6.49 56.06 -31.55
N LEU A 14 7.22 57.16 -31.31
CA LEU A 14 8.25 57.21 -30.28
C LEU A 14 7.69 56.93 -28.87
N VAL A 15 6.56 57.57 -28.52
CA VAL A 15 5.87 57.32 -27.25
C VAL A 15 5.42 55.87 -27.14
N PHE A 16 4.86 55.30 -28.21
CA PHE A 16 4.48 53.89 -28.26
C PHE A 16 5.69 52.97 -28.01
N LEU A 17 6.82 53.21 -28.68
CA LEU A 17 8.04 52.41 -28.51
C LEU A 17 8.53 52.46 -27.07
N ALA A 18 8.60 53.67 -26.48
CA ALA A 18 9.07 53.85 -25.12
C ALA A 18 8.15 53.18 -24.08
N LEU A 19 6.82 53.36 -24.19
CA LEU A 19 5.87 52.76 -23.26
C LEU A 19 5.80 51.24 -23.41
N SER A 20 5.86 50.71 -24.63
CA SER A 20 5.86 49.27 -24.89
C SER A 20 7.12 48.61 -24.36
N ALA A 21 8.29 49.23 -24.57
CA ALA A 21 9.55 48.77 -24.03
C ALA A 21 9.57 48.85 -22.50
N GLY A 22 9.04 49.92 -21.91
CA GLY A 22 8.87 50.06 -20.47
C GLY A 22 7.94 49.02 -19.87
N TRP A 23 6.85 48.67 -20.55
CA TRP A 23 5.91 47.64 -20.11
C TRP A 23 6.50 46.22 -20.17
N LEU A 24 7.26 45.88 -21.23
CA LEU A 24 8.01 44.62 -21.25
C LEU A 24 9.17 44.62 -20.25
N GLY A 25 9.86 45.74 -20.05
CA GLY A 25 10.88 45.90 -19.02
C GLY A 25 10.32 45.74 -17.60
N PHE A 26 9.08 46.20 -17.37
CA PHE A 26 8.34 45.95 -16.13
C PHE A 26 8.15 44.45 -15.92
N ALA A 27 7.71 43.70 -16.94
CA ALA A 27 7.59 42.24 -16.84
C ALA A 27 8.93 41.55 -16.59
N PHE A 28 10.01 41.99 -17.27
CA PHE A 28 11.35 41.44 -17.09
C PHE A 28 11.84 41.54 -15.64
N TYR A 29 11.68 42.73 -15.04
CA TYR A 29 12.16 43.00 -13.70
C TYR A 29 11.24 42.39 -12.63
N PHE A 30 9.94 42.71 -12.69
CA PHE A 30 9.01 42.32 -11.64
C PHE A 30 8.59 40.86 -11.75
N GLY A 31 8.47 40.29 -12.96
CA GLY A 31 8.13 38.87 -13.16
C GLY A 31 9.13 37.94 -12.46
N ARG A 32 10.43 38.27 -12.52
CA ARG A 32 11.50 37.52 -11.84
C ARG A 32 11.47 37.63 -10.31
N LEU A 33 10.88 38.70 -9.78
CA LEU A 33 10.80 38.92 -8.34
C LEU A 33 9.58 38.25 -7.71
N ILE A 34 8.53 37.93 -8.47
CA ILE A 34 7.29 37.36 -7.92
C ILE A 34 7.53 36.11 -7.06
N PRO A 35 8.35 35.11 -7.48
CA PRO A 35 8.59 33.89 -6.68
C PRO A 35 9.15 34.15 -5.28
N ASP A 36 9.86 35.26 -5.09
CA ASP A 36 10.56 35.60 -3.83
C ASP A 36 9.84 36.66 -2.99
N LYS A 37 8.64 37.07 -3.38
CA LYS A 37 7.90 38.16 -2.72
C LYS A 37 6.57 37.67 -2.15
N GLN A 38 6.02 38.46 -1.24
CA GLN A 38 4.75 38.19 -0.58
C GLN A 38 3.56 38.36 -1.54
N LEU A 39 2.42 37.75 -1.20
CA LEU A 39 1.21 37.74 -2.03
C LEU A 39 0.75 39.13 -2.49
N TRP A 40 0.79 40.14 -1.61
CA TRP A 40 0.35 41.50 -1.94
C TRP A 40 1.14 42.10 -3.12
N PHE A 41 2.44 41.76 -3.24
CA PHE A 41 3.29 42.23 -4.31
C PHE A 41 2.89 41.59 -5.64
N ALA A 42 2.68 40.27 -5.66
CA ALA A 42 2.21 39.56 -6.85
C ALA A 42 0.85 40.10 -7.33
N LEU A 43 -0.06 40.40 -6.41
CA LEU A 43 -1.37 40.99 -6.73
C LEU A 43 -1.25 42.37 -7.37
N LEU A 44 -0.41 43.24 -6.80
CA LEU A 44 -0.20 44.59 -7.30
C LEU A 44 0.45 44.58 -8.69
N VAL A 45 1.53 43.82 -8.85
CA VAL A 45 2.28 43.71 -10.12
C VAL A 45 1.38 43.16 -11.22
N THR A 46 0.60 42.12 -10.93
CA THR A 46 -0.36 41.52 -11.88
C THR A 46 -1.41 42.53 -12.32
N LEU A 47 -2.01 43.26 -11.37
CA LEU A 47 -3.02 44.25 -11.67
C LEU A 47 -2.47 45.37 -12.57
N LEU A 48 -1.30 45.92 -12.22
CA LEU A 48 -0.66 46.99 -12.99
C LEU A 48 -0.26 46.52 -14.39
N PHE A 49 0.28 45.31 -14.51
CA PHE A 49 0.69 44.74 -15.79
C PHE A 49 -0.51 44.44 -16.71
N GLY A 50 -1.67 44.10 -16.14
CA GLY A 50 -2.89 43.80 -16.91
C GLY A 50 -3.67 45.02 -17.40
N LEU A 51 -3.39 46.22 -16.88
CA LEU A 51 -4.10 47.43 -17.31
C LEU A 51 -4.00 47.69 -18.83
N PRO A 52 -2.82 47.64 -19.48
CA PRO A 52 -2.72 47.80 -20.94
C PRO A 52 -3.54 46.77 -21.71
N ILE A 53 -3.51 45.51 -21.30
CA ILE A 53 -4.29 44.43 -21.94
C ILE A 53 -5.79 44.73 -21.83
N TYR A 54 -6.24 45.09 -20.63
CA TYR A 54 -7.64 45.45 -20.37
C TYR A 54 -8.07 46.66 -21.20
N PHE A 55 -7.28 47.73 -21.22
CA PHE A 55 -7.58 48.95 -21.96
C PHE A 55 -7.63 48.73 -23.48
N GLY A 56 -6.69 47.97 -24.03
CA GLY A 56 -6.71 47.58 -25.45
C GLY A 56 -7.97 46.80 -25.81
N ALA A 57 -8.39 45.88 -24.93
CA ALA A 57 -9.57 45.05 -25.14
C ALA A 57 -10.88 45.84 -25.06
N ILE A 58 -11.09 46.62 -23.99
CA ILE A 58 -12.33 47.37 -23.81
C ILE A 58 -12.49 48.49 -24.85
N TYR A 59 -11.38 49.06 -25.35
CA TYR A 59 -11.42 49.96 -26.50
C TYR A 59 -11.95 49.24 -27.74
N ALA A 60 -11.38 48.08 -28.08
CA ALA A 60 -11.81 47.28 -29.22
C ALA A 60 -13.30 46.88 -29.13
N VAL A 61 -13.73 46.41 -27.95
CA VAL A 61 -15.15 46.09 -27.68
C VAL A 61 -16.02 47.32 -27.84
N THR A 62 -15.59 48.49 -27.34
CA THR A 62 -16.39 49.72 -27.43
C THR A 62 -16.65 50.10 -28.88
N ILE A 63 -15.63 50.08 -29.73
CA ILE A 63 -15.79 50.42 -31.16
C ILE A 63 -16.66 49.38 -31.86
N GLU A 64 -16.49 48.10 -31.57
CA GLU A 64 -17.34 47.04 -32.13
C GLU A 64 -18.81 47.19 -31.70
N ARG A 65 -19.06 47.58 -30.45
CA ARG A 65 -20.41 47.84 -29.93
C ARG A 65 -21.00 49.10 -30.57
N ILE A 66 -20.24 50.18 -30.77
CA ILE A 66 -20.71 51.36 -31.53
C ILE A 66 -21.18 50.93 -32.93
N TYR A 67 -20.38 50.12 -33.63
CA TYR A 67 -20.72 49.62 -34.96
C TYR A 67 -21.94 48.66 -34.97
N ARG A 68 -22.03 47.73 -34.01
CA ARG A 68 -23.18 46.80 -33.93
C ARG A 68 -24.47 47.49 -33.50
N THR A 69 -24.40 48.53 -32.65
CA THR A 69 -25.57 49.28 -32.17
C THR A 69 -26.34 49.92 -33.32
N SER A 70 -25.63 50.42 -34.34
CA SER A 70 -26.25 51.06 -35.51
C SER A 70 -27.01 50.10 -36.42
N GLN A 71 -26.87 48.77 -36.23
CA GLN A 71 -27.53 47.75 -37.04
C GLN A 71 -28.90 47.29 -36.49
N PHE A 72 -29.20 47.51 -35.21
CA PHE A 72 -30.44 47.01 -34.59
C PHE A 72 -31.59 48.04 -34.67
N LYS A 73 -32.75 47.60 -35.19
CA LYS A 73 -33.98 48.44 -35.28
C LYS A 73 -34.90 48.37 -34.05
N LYS A 74 -34.85 47.31 -33.23
CA LYS A 74 -35.74 47.10 -32.06
C LYS A 74 -34.97 46.62 -30.83
N LEU A 75 -35.40 47.08 -29.65
CA LEU A 75 -34.89 46.68 -28.34
C LEU A 75 -35.41 45.28 -27.96
N GLY A 76 -34.73 44.22 -28.40
CA GLY A 76 -34.99 42.83 -27.98
C GLY A 76 -33.94 42.30 -26.99
N ILE A 77 -34.11 41.07 -26.49
CA ILE A 77 -33.16 40.39 -25.59
C ILE A 77 -31.77 40.25 -26.26
N LEU A 78 -31.76 39.92 -27.55
CA LEU A 78 -30.51 39.82 -28.33
C LEU A 78 -29.81 41.17 -28.48
N HIS A 79 -30.57 42.26 -28.64
CA HIS A 79 -30.03 43.62 -28.62
C HIS A 79 -29.47 43.97 -27.23
N TRP A 80 -30.17 43.62 -26.14
CA TRP A 80 -29.69 43.84 -24.78
C TRP A 80 -28.34 43.14 -24.51
N PHE A 81 -28.21 41.87 -24.91
CA PHE A 81 -27.00 41.07 -24.70
C PHE A 81 -25.83 41.52 -25.60
N LEU A 82 -26.08 41.80 -26.88
CA LEU A 82 -25.03 42.15 -27.86
C LEU A 82 -24.64 43.63 -27.86
N THR A 83 -25.39 44.50 -27.20
CA THR A 83 -25.15 45.96 -27.23
C THR A 83 -24.60 46.48 -25.91
N ARG A 84 -24.82 45.78 -24.79
CA ARG A 84 -24.29 46.19 -23.49
C ARG A 84 -22.80 45.89 -23.36
N ARG A 85 -22.06 46.87 -22.82
CA ARG A 85 -20.61 46.80 -22.60
C ARG A 85 -20.22 46.05 -21.33
N ILE A 86 -21.09 46.06 -20.32
CA ILE A 86 -20.80 45.60 -18.95
C ILE A 86 -20.29 44.16 -18.92
N LEU A 87 -21.01 43.21 -19.55
CA LEU A 87 -20.62 41.81 -19.50
C LEU A 87 -19.29 41.55 -20.23
N ALA A 88 -19.07 42.22 -21.36
CA ALA A 88 -17.81 42.14 -22.09
C ALA A 88 -16.66 42.76 -21.30
N TYR A 89 -16.89 43.87 -20.60
CA TYR A 89 -15.89 44.48 -19.72
C TYR A 89 -15.54 43.55 -18.56
N ILE A 90 -16.52 42.92 -17.90
CA ILE A 90 -16.26 41.94 -16.85
C ILE A 90 -15.44 40.75 -17.39
N GLY A 91 -15.82 40.20 -18.55
CA GLY A 91 -15.09 39.11 -19.20
C GLY A 91 -13.64 39.47 -19.51
N TRP A 92 -13.41 40.66 -20.08
CA TRP A 92 -12.05 41.13 -20.37
C TRP A 92 -11.26 41.53 -19.12
N LEU A 93 -11.93 41.96 -18.05
CA LEU A 93 -11.29 42.23 -16.76
C LEU A 93 -10.74 40.92 -16.18
N LEU A 94 -11.58 39.89 -16.08
CA LEU A 94 -11.18 38.56 -15.63
C LEU A 94 -10.07 37.98 -16.51
N TRP A 95 -10.23 38.06 -17.84
CA TRP A 95 -9.20 37.63 -18.79
C TRP A 95 -7.88 38.37 -18.57
N SER A 96 -7.91 39.70 -18.43
CA SER A 96 -6.69 40.50 -18.25
C SER A 96 -5.96 40.14 -16.96
N VAL A 97 -6.67 39.93 -15.85
CA VAL A 97 -6.04 39.57 -14.56
C VAL A 97 -5.43 38.17 -14.64
N VAL A 98 -6.20 37.18 -15.09
CA VAL A 98 -5.74 35.78 -15.17
C VAL A 98 -4.59 35.65 -16.17
N PHE A 99 -4.72 36.23 -17.35
CA PHE A 99 -3.70 36.14 -18.37
C PHE A 99 -2.45 36.94 -18.00
N SER A 100 -2.57 38.12 -17.39
CA SER A 100 -1.41 38.89 -16.93
C SER A 100 -0.63 38.17 -15.84
N PHE A 101 -1.32 37.47 -14.95
CA PHE A 101 -0.67 36.64 -13.95
C PHE A 101 0.19 35.56 -14.62
N ILE A 102 -0.41 34.75 -15.49
CA ILE A 102 0.29 33.68 -16.22
C ILE A 102 1.43 34.25 -17.08
N LEU A 103 1.18 35.35 -17.79
CA LEU A 103 2.13 35.99 -18.69
C LEU A 103 3.33 36.57 -17.93
N LEU A 104 3.13 37.17 -16.76
CA LEU A 104 4.23 37.68 -15.91
C LEU A 104 5.13 36.56 -15.43
N PHE A 105 4.55 35.42 -15.03
CA PHE A 105 5.34 34.25 -14.64
C PHE A 105 6.16 33.72 -15.80
N TYR A 106 5.53 33.49 -16.96
CA TYR A 106 6.24 32.99 -18.13
C TYR A 106 7.37 33.95 -18.58
N LEU A 107 7.09 35.26 -18.63
CA LEU A 107 8.11 36.26 -18.95
C LEU A 107 9.23 36.30 -17.88
N GLY A 108 8.88 36.10 -16.61
CA GLY A 108 9.85 36.01 -15.51
C GLY A 108 10.83 34.84 -15.69
N SER A 109 10.32 33.68 -16.12
CA SER A 109 11.11 32.46 -16.36
C SER A 109 11.74 32.39 -17.76
N ALA A 110 11.41 33.31 -18.67
CA ALA A 110 11.84 33.25 -20.06
C ALA A 110 13.36 33.44 -20.23
N ASP A 111 13.90 32.72 -21.21
CA ASP A 111 15.33 32.70 -21.51
C ASP A 111 15.80 34.00 -22.18
N LYS A 112 17.10 34.30 -22.06
CA LYS A 112 17.70 35.51 -22.67
C LYS A 112 17.47 35.60 -24.18
N GLN A 113 17.36 34.46 -24.87
CA GLN A 113 17.09 34.40 -26.31
C GLN A 113 15.64 34.75 -26.64
N GLU A 114 14.67 34.25 -25.87
CA GLU A 114 13.24 34.55 -26.06
C GLU A 114 12.95 36.06 -25.90
N TRP A 115 13.64 36.71 -24.96
CA TRP A 115 13.54 38.16 -24.75
C TRP A 115 13.88 39.00 -25.98
N ILE A 116 14.78 38.51 -26.86
CA ILE A 116 15.09 39.19 -28.13
C ILE A 116 13.84 39.24 -29.02
N PHE A 117 13.08 38.14 -29.11
CA PHE A 117 11.83 38.08 -29.88
C PHE A 117 10.75 38.98 -29.27
N PHE A 118 10.63 39.01 -27.95
CA PHE A 118 9.63 39.83 -27.27
C PHE A 118 9.87 41.33 -27.53
N PHE A 119 11.13 41.79 -27.43
CA PHE A 119 11.46 43.18 -27.76
C PHE A 119 11.40 43.46 -29.26
N ALA A 120 11.72 42.50 -30.13
CA ALA A 120 11.60 42.66 -31.59
C ALA A 120 10.14 42.79 -32.06
N ALA A 121 9.18 42.25 -31.30
CA ALA A 121 7.75 42.37 -31.60
C ALA A 121 7.25 43.82 -31.53
N ILE A 122 7.88 44.69 -30.72
CA ILE A 122 7.50 46.10 -30.58
C ILE A 122 7.74 46.90 -31.88
N PRO A 123 8.96 46.98 -32.44
CA PRO A 123 9.19 47.66 -33.71
C PRO A 123 8.48 46.98 -34.87
N ALA A 124 8.33 45.64 -34.85
CA ALA A 124 7.56 44.93 -35.87
C ALA A 124 6.09 45.40 -35.89
N PHE A 125 5.45 45.51 -34.72
CA PHE A 125 4.10 46.05 -34.60
C PHE A 125 4.02 47.48 -35.13
N ALA A 126 4.98 48.35 -34.77
CA ALA A 126 5.00 49.74 -35.24
C ALA A 126 5.08 49.84 -36.77
N VAL A 127 5.94 49.04 -37.41
CA VAL A 127 6.07 49.00 -38.87
C VAL A 127 4.79 48.49 -39.53
N ILE A 128 4.21 47.40 -39.02
CA ILE A 128 2.96 46.85 -39.56
C ILE A 128 1.81 47.86 -39.40
N PHE A 129 1.77 48.57 -38.26
CA PHE A 129 0.80 49.61 -38.00
C PHE A 129 0.89 50.79 -38.98
N THR A 130 2.11 51.26 -39.30
CA THR A 130 2.29 52.34 -40.27
C THR A 130 1.91 51.91 -41.70
N ILE A 131 2.03 50.63 -42.04
CA ILE A 131 1.58 50.09 -43.34
C ILE A 131 0.05 50.06 -43.42
N PHE A 132 -0.64 49.61 -42.38
CA PHE A 132 -2.10 49.48 -42.40
C PHE A 132 -2.87 50.77 -42.15
N SER A 133 -2.26 51.73 -41.44
CA SER A 133 -2.92 53.00 -41.11
C SER A 133 -3.46 53.77 -42.32
N PRO A 134 -2.69 54.01 -43.41
CA PRO A 134 -3.21 54.72 -44.58
C PRO A 134 -4.29 53.92 -45.33
N ILE A 135 -4.29 52.59 -45.23
CA ILE A 135 -5.30 51.72 -45.87
C ILE A 135 -6.63 51.88 -45.14
N ALA A 136 -6.63 51.77 -43.82
CA ALA A 136 -7.84 51.90 -43.03
C ALA A 136 -8.41 53.34 -43.04
N ALA A 137 -7.54 54.35 -43.03
CA ALA A 137 -7.95 55.76 -43.04
C ALA A 137 -8.68 56.20 -44.32
N ARG A 138 -8.50 55.48 -45.43
CA ARG A 138 -9.21 55.74 -46.69
C ARG A 138 -10.65 55.22 -46.70
N GLU A 139 -10.90 54.13 -45.99
CA GLU A 139 -12.14 53.36 -46.09
C GLU A 139 -13.10 53.60 -44.90
N TYR A 140 -12.58 54.01 -43.75
CA TYR A 140 -13.34 54.03 -42.49
C TYR A 140 -13.30 55.39 -41.79
N LYS A 141 -14.35 55.68 -41.01
CA LYS A 141 -14.37 56.82 -40.06
C LYS A 141 -13.14 56.77 -39.14
N PRO A 142 -12.61 57.91 -38.64
CA PRO A 142 -11.34 57.96 -37.91
C PRO A 142 -11.20 56.95 -36.77
N TYR A 143 -12.22 56.78 -35.93
CA TYR A 143 -12.19 55.85 -34.80
C TYR A 143 -12.33 54.37 -35.24
N ILE A 144 -13.04 54.10 -36.34
CA ILE A 144 -13.13 52.74 -36.94
C ILE A 144 -11.83 52.40 -37.65
N ALA A 145 -11.24 53.36 -38.38
CA ALA A 145 -9.95 53.22 -39.03
C ALA A 145 -8.86 52.90 -38.01
N MET A 146 -8.86 53.58 -36.86
CA MET A 146 -7.95 53.28 -35.75
C MET A 146 -8.13 51.85 -35.24
N HIS A 147 -9.35 51.45 -34.91
CA HIS A 147 -9.65 50.10 -34.46
C HIS A 147 -9.25 49.02 -35.49
N LYS A 148 -9.56 49.22 -36.77
CA LYS A 148 -9.20 48.28 -37.86
C LYS A 148 -7.69 48.19 -38.02
N THR A 149 -6.99 49.32 -38.01
CA THR A 149 -5.52 49.34 -38.07
C THR A 149 -4.91 48.56 -36.92
N LEU A 150 -5.38 48.79 -35.68
CA LEU A 150 -4.91 48.02 -34.51
C LEU A 150 -5.25 46.53 -34.62
N SER A 151 -6.45 46.19 -35.09
CA SER A 151 -6.86 44.80 -35.25
C SER A 151 -6.02 44.05 -36.28
N TRP A 152 -5.81 44.64 -37.46
CA TRP A 152 -4.97 44.06 -38.51
C TRP A 152 -3.52 43.97 -38.06
N SER A 153 -2.99 45.01 -37.42
CA SER A 153 -1.61 45.02 -36.93
C SER A 153 -1.38 43.98 -35.84
N ARG A 154 -2.33 43.79 -34.91
CA ARG A 154 -2.26 42.73 -33.90
C ARG A 154 -2.16 41.36 -34.57
N TRP A 155 -3.12 41.00 -35.42
CA TRP A 155 -3.13 39.68 -36.07
C TRP A 155 -1.92 39.42 -36.96
N VAL A 156 -1.53 40.39 -37.78
CA VAL A 156 -0.40 40.21 -38.70
C VAL A 156 0.92 40.15 -37.93
N THR A 157 1.11 41.00 -36.91
CA THR A 157 2.32 40.92 -36.08
C THR A 157 2.37 39.63 -35.29
N THR A 158 1.27 39.21 -34.68
CA THR A 158 1.16 37.92 -33.99
C THR A 158 1.51 36.75 -34.90
N LEU A 159 0.94 36.72 -36.11
CA LEU A 159 1.22 35.66 -37.08
C LEU A 159 2.71 35.65 -37.46
N THR A 160 3.26 36.83 -37.76
CA THR A 160 4.67 36.98 -38.16
C THR A 160 5.61 36.56 -37.04
N MET A 161 5.37 37.05 -35.82
CA MET A 161 6.21 36.72 -34.65
C MET A 161 6.07 35.25 -34.26
N ALA A 162 4.88 34.65 -34.35
CA ALA A 162 4.71 33.22 -34.09
C ALA A 162 5.48 32.35 -35.10
N VAL A 163 5.44 32.69 -36.40
CA VAL A 163 6.25 32.01 -37.42
C VAL A 163 7.74 32.17 -37.15
N LEU A 164 8.21 33.40 -36.87
CA LEU A 164 9.62 33.64 -36.57
C LEU A 164 10.07 32.92 -35.29
N PHE A 165 9.24 32.90 -34.26
CA PHE A 165 9.52 32.20 -33.02
C PHE A 165 9.70 30.69 -33.27
N VAL A 166 8.82 30.08 -34.05
CA VAL A 166 8.93 28.66 -34.45
C VAL A 166 10.17 28.40 -35.31
N ILE A 167 10.55 29.31 -36.22
CA ILE A 167 11.71 29.09 -37.11
C ILE A 167 13.03 29.23 -36.35
N PHE A 168 13.13 30.20 -35.44
CA PHE A 168 14.42 30.65 -34.90
C PHE A 168 14.66 30.30 -33.44
N VAL A 169 13.64 29.96 -32.65
CA VAL A 169 13.88 29.43 -31.31
C VAL A 169 14.54 28.08 -31.46
N ASN A 170 15.74 27.97 -30.89
CA ASN A 170 16.54 26.76 -30.95
C ASN A 170 15.80 25.66 -30.18
N HIS A 171 15.07 24.80 -30.89
CA HIS A 171 14.36 23.66 -30.29
C HIS A 171 15.31 22.64 -29.64
N ALA A 172 16.62 22.87 -29.69
CA ALA A 172 17.65 22.04 -29.07
C ALA A 172 17.56 21.98 -27.52
N ASP A 173 16.98 22.99 -26.85
CA ASP A 173 16.64 22.88 -25.41
C ASP A 173 15.26 22.21 -25.20
N SER A 174 14.36 22.33 -26.19
CA SER A 174 13.08 21.61 -26.25
C SER A 174 13.25 20.11 -26.56
N SER A 175 14.43 19.72 -27.06
CA SER A 175 14.81 18.34 -27.38
C SER A 175 15.53 17.64 -26.23
N ARG A 176 15.52 18.19 -25.01
CA ARG A 176 15.69 17.33 -23.83
C ARG A 176 14.48 16.41 -23.79
N GLN A 177 14.63 15.25 -24.43
CA GLN A 177 13.73 14.12 -24.21
C GLN A 177 13.87 13.75 -22.74
N TYR A 178 12.99 14.31 -21.92
CA TYR A 178 12.82 13.83 -20.57
C TYR A 178 12.36 12.39 -20.69
N ALA A 179 13.03 11.50 -19.96
CA ALA A 179 12.71 10.10 -20.02
C ALA A 179 11.25 9.90 -19.56
N SER A 180 10.82 10.66 -18.53
CA SER A 180 9.44 10.68 -18.02
C SER A 180 8.84 12.07 -17.93
N LEU A 181 7.50 12.11 -17.86
CA LEU A 181 6.75 13.29 -17.44
C LEU A 181 7.18 13.76 -16.03
N ALA A 182 7.45 12.82 -15.13
CA ALA A 182 7.89 13.13 -13.76
C ALA A 182 9.24 13.86 -13.75
N GLU A 183 10.20 13.44 -14.57
CA GLU A 183 11.50 14.10 -14.72
C GLU A 183 11.33 15.51 -15.32
N ALA A 184 10.48 15.65 -16.35
CA ALA A 184 10.18 16.95 -16.96
C ALA A 184 9.56 17.93 -15.95
N VAL A 185 8.57 17.46 -15.19
CA VAL A 185 7.90 18.23 -14.15
C VAL A 185 8.84 18.57 -13.01
N ALA A 186 9.68 17.64 -12.54
CA ALA A 186 10.64 17.87 -11.47
C ALA A 186 11.71 18.91 -11.89
N ALA A 187 12.25 18.78 -13.10
CA ALA A 187 13.25 19.69 -13.64
C ALA A 187 12.70 21.11 -13.85
N GLU A 188 11.45 21.26 -14.30
CA GLU A 188 10.84 22.58 -14.46
C GLU A 188 10.31 23.16 -13.15
N SER A 189 9.86 22.32 -12.21
CA SER A 189 9.42 22.77 -10.89
C SER A 189 10.58 23.31 -10.06
N GLN A 190 11.77 22.68 -10.12
CA GLN A 190 12.97 23.16 -9.43
C GLN A 190 13.41 24.57 -9.88
N LYS A 191 13.18 24.94 -11.15
CA LYS A 191 13.49 26.30 -11.65
C LYS A 191 12.59 27.39 -11.07
N LEU A 192 11.44 27.00 -10.53
CA LEU A 192 10.39 27.90 -10.06
C LEU A 192 10.26 27.88 -8.52
N ASP A 193 11.17 27.18 -7.82
CA ASP A 193 11.24 27.18 -6.36
C ASP A 193 11.64 28.58 -5.87
N GLY A 194 10.70 29.25 -5.21
CA GLY A 194 10.85 30.58 -4.64
C GLY A 194 10.83 30.56 -3.11
N THR A 195 11.36 31.61 -2.49
CA THR A 195 11.47 31.71 -1.02
C THR A 195 10.21 32.26 -0.33
N THR A 196 9.08 32.34 -1.04
CA THR A 196 7.85 32.98 -0.53
C THR A 196 7.11 32.15 0.53
N ASN A 197 6.46 32.85 1.47
CA ASN A 197 5.60 32.26 2.51
C ASN A 197 4.12 32.15 2.08
N SER A 198 3.79 32.41 0.80
CA SER A 198 2.43 32.25 0.26
C SER A 198 2.28 30.88 -0.39
N ILE A 199 1.33 30.09 0.13
CA ILE A 199 1.02 28.77 -0.43
C ILE A 199 0.43 28.91 -1.82
N LEU A 200 -0.36 29.96 -2.10
CA LEU A 200 -0.88 30.21 -3.43
C LEU A 200 0.24 30.46 -4.44
N ILE A 201 1.26 31.26 -4.11
CA ILE A 201 2.40 31.48 -5.02
C ILE A 201 3.20 30.18 -5.17
N LEU A 202 3.49 29.46 -4.09
CA LEU A 202 4.21 28.18 -4.15
C LEU A 202 3.47 27.13 -5.00
N GLU A 203 2.17 26.96 -4.79
CA GLU A 203 1.36 26.01 -5.56
C GLU A 203 1.12 26.50 -6.99
N THR A 204 1.05 27.81 -7.24
CA THR A 204 1.02 28.35 -8.60
C THR A 204 2.34 28.09 -9.32
N ASN A 205 3.48 28.33 -8.67
CA ASN A 205 4.81 28.05 -9.24
C ASN A 205 4.95 26.57 -9.56
N ARG A 206 4.48 25.69 -8.68
CA ARG A 206 4.45 24.24 -8.91
C ARG A 206 3.47 23.83 -9.99
N LEU A 207 2.29 24.44 -10.06
CA LEU A 207 1.31 24.20 -11.14
C LEU A 207 1.89 24.64 -12.48
N LEU A 208 2.58 25.79 -12.53
CA LEU A 208 3.29 26.27 -13.71
C LEU A 208 4.45 25.35 -14.08
N GLY A 209 5.25 24.90 -13.12
CA GLY A 209 6.31 23.90 -13.34
C GLY A 209 5.75 22.59 -13.85
N PHE A 210 4.59 22.16 -13.35
CA PHE A 210 3.87 21.01 -13.87
C PHE A 210 3.36 21.24 -15.30
N ILE A 211 2.70 22.36 -15.59
CA ILE A 211 2.19 22.69 -16.93
C ILE A 211 3.35 22.80 -17.92
N GLU A 212 4.47 23.41 -17.53
CA GLU A 212 5.64 23.57 -18.38
C GLU A 212 6.38 22.24 -18.56
N GLY A 213 6.51 21.42 -17.52
CA GLY A 213 7.03 20.05 -17.61
C GLY A 213 6.17 19.15 -18.49
N LEU A 214 4.85 19.19 -18.32
CA LEU A 214 3.88 18.50 -19.18
C LEU A 214 3.96 18.97 -20.61
N LYS A 215 4.01 20.28 -20.84
CA LYS A 215 4.19 20.87 -22.17
C LYS A 215 5.48 20.37 -22.81
N ARG A 216 6.62 20.40 -22.10
CA ARG A 216 7.90 19.94 -22.64
C ARG A 216 7.92 18.44 -22.92
N TYR A 217 7.37 17.61 -22.04
CA TYR A 217 7.25 16.17 -22.25
C TYR A 217 6.30 15.82 -23.41
N ALA A 218 5.12 16.44 -23.47
CA ALA A 218 4.14 16.24 -24.52
C ALA A 218 4.67 16.73 -25.87
N LEU A 219 5.36 17.87 -25.90
CA LEU A 219 6.01 18.38 -27.11
C LEU A 219 7.15 17.45 -27.56
N GLY A 220 7.99 16.94 -26.65
CA GLY A 220 9.02 15.94 -26.99
C GLY A 220 8.45 14.63 -27.53
N SER A 221 7.31 14.18 -26.98
CA SER A 221 6.58 13.00 -27.47
C SER A 221 5.86 13.26 -28.80
N LEU A 222 5.36 14.46 -29.03
CA LEU A 222 4.76 14.85 -30.31
C LEU A 222 5.82 14.98 -31.39
N GLN A 223 7.02 15.42 -31.05
CA GLN A 223 8.15 15.45 -31.98
C GLN A 223 8.53 14.03 -32.44
N SER A 224 8.52 13.05 -31.52
CA SER A 224 8.80 11.65 -31.90
C SER A 224 7.71 11.03 -32.78
N LEU A 225 6.45 11.48 -32.66
CA LEU A 225 5.34 11.04 -33.51
C LEU A 225 5.31 11.76 -34.87
N SER A 226 5.47 13.08 -34.88
CA SER A 226 5.43 13.91 -36.09
C SER A 226 5.95 15.33 -35.81
N ASP A 227 7.02 15.71 -36.49
CA ASP A 227 7.56 17.09 -36.49
C ASP A 227 6.50 18.13 -36.86
N ALA A 228 5.59 17.83 -37.81
CA ALA A 228 4.53 18.75 -38.22
C ALA A 228 3.52 19.05 -37.09
N LEU A 229 3.15 18.05 -36.28
CA LEU A 229 2.24 18.23 -35.14
C LEU A 229 2.91 19.01 -34.02
N TYR A 230 4.18 18.70 -33.73
CA TYR A 230 5.00 19.46 -32.79
C TYR A 230 5.05 20.94 -33.17
N LEU A 231 5.47 21.26 -34.40
CA LEU A 231 5.56 22.64 -34.89
C LEU A 231 4.18 23.32 -34.88
N GLY A 232 3.11 22.59 -35.20
CA GLY A 232 1.73 23.09 -35.13
C GLY A 232 1.29 23.50 -33.72
N CYS A 233 1.62 22.70 -32.70
CA CYS A 233 1.30 23.01 -31.31
C CYS A 233 2.13 24.18 -30.76
N VAL A 234 3.44 24.22 -31.04
CA VAL A 234 4.29 25.36 -30.66
C VAL A 234 3.76 26.64 -31.29
N PHE A 235 3.45 26.59 -32.59
CA PHE A 235 2.87 27.72 -33.32
C PHE A 235 1.55 28.20 -32.70
N ALA A 236 0.63 27.30 -32.36
CA ALA A 236 -0.64 27.64 -31.74
C ALA A 236 -0.46 28.32 -30.37
N GLY A 237 0.47 27.80 -29.54
CA GLY A 237 0.84 28.44 -28.26
C GLY A 237 1.42 29.83 -28.45
N SER A 238 2.36 29.98 -29.40
CA SER A 238 2.95 31.27 -29.75
C SER A 238 1.91 32.28 -30.25
N LEU A 239 0.88 31.85 -31.00
CA LEU A 239 -0.21 32.74 -31.42
C LEU A 239 -0.95 33.34 -30.22
N VAL A 240 -1.33 32.52 -29.24
CA VAL A 240 -2.04 32.98 -28.04
C VAL A 240 -1.17 33.94 -27.23
N PHE A 241 0.11 33.60 -27.05
CA PHE A 241 1.08 34.42 -26.34
C PHE A 241 1.25 35.78 -27.03
N PHE A 242 1.68 35.79 -28.29
CA PHE A 242 1.96 37.03 -29.01
C PHE A 242 0.70 37.86 -29.20
N TYR A 243 -0.48 37.26 -29.39
CA TYR A 243 -1.73 38.03 -29.49
C TYR A 243 -2.00 38.87 -28.23
N ASN A 244 -1.80 38.30 -27.04
CA ASN A 244 -2.03 39.03 -25.79
C ASN A 244 -0.95 40.08 -25.53
N VAL A 245 0.31 39.81 -25.90
CA VAL A 245 1.37 40.83 -25.87
C VAL A 245 1.03 41.98 -26.82
N MET A 246 0.61 41.66 -28.06
CA MET A 246 0.18 42.65 -29.05
C MET A 246 -1.04 43.44 -28.57
N LEU A 247 -2.00 42.79 -27.91
CA LEU A 247 -3.15 43.43 -27.30
C LEU A 247 -2.73 44.45 -26.23
N GLY A 248 -1.80 44.08 -25.35
CA GLY A 248 -1.23 44.96 -24.33
C GLY A 248 -0.53 46.17 -24.93
N ILE A 249 0.48 45.97 -25.80
CA ILE A 249 1.23 47.10 -26.36
C ILE A 249 0.35 48.00 -27.25
N SER A 250 -0.65 47.43 -27.92
CA SER A 250 -1.54 48.20 -28.79
C SER A 250 -2.32 49.29 -28.05
N SER A 251 -2.51 49.16 -26.73
CA SER A 251 -3.16 50.19 -25.91
C SER A 251 -2.37 51.49 -25.87
N PHE A 252 -1.04 51.44 -25.99
CA PHE A 252 -0.16 52.60 -26.01
C PHE A 252 -0.16 53.33 -27.36
N MET A 253 -0.65 52.67 -28.42
CA MET A 253 -0.82 53.29 -29.74
C MET A 253 -2.13 54.10 -29.80
N VAL A 254 -3.11 53.81 -28.94
CA VAL A 254 -4.41 54.52 -28.86
C VAL A 254 -4.20 55.93 -28.29
N PRO A 255 -4.68 56.99 -28.97
CA PRO A 255 -4.62 58.35 -28.43
C PRO A 255 -5.43 58.47 -27.12
N LEU A 256 -4.89 59.18 -26.14
CA LEU A 256 -5.58 59.39 -24.84
C LEU A 256 -7.03 59.92 -24.96
N PRO A 257 -7.37 60.84 -25.88
CA PRO A 257 -8.76 61.29 -26.04
C PRO A 257 -9.72 60.17 -26.45
N GLU A 258 -9.27 59.17 -27.21
CA GLU A 258 -10.12 58.07 -27.68
C GLU A 258 -10.62 57.17 -26.54
N TYR A 259 -9.88 57.09 -25.43
CA TYR A 259 -10.35 56.38 -24.24
C TYR A 259 -11.58 57.01 -23.60
N ARG A 260 -11.89 58.28 -23.89
CA ARG A 260 -13.15 58.89 -23.43
C ARG A 260 -14.37 58.14 -23.97
N ARG A 261 -14.31 57.51 -25.14
CA ARG A 261 -15.41 56.68 -25.69
C ARG A 261 -15.74 55.46 -24.84
N VAL A 262 -14.74 54.90 -24.17
CA VAL A 262 -14.89 53.72 -23.30
C VAL A 262 -15.77 54.04 -22.10
N PHE A 263 -15.61 55.25 -21.55
CA PHE A 263 -16.30 55.71 -20.35
C PHE A 263 -17.54 56.56 -20.63
N ALA A 264 -17.61 57.22 -21.79
CA ALA A 264 -18.77 57.98 -22.24
C ALA A 264 -19.90 57.05 -22.77
N PRO A 265 -21.14 57.55 -22.87
CA PRO A 265 -22.23 56.85 -23.56
C PRO A 265 -21.85 56.44 -25.00
N ILE A 266 -22.41 55.33 -25.49
CA ILE A 266 -22.17 54.85 -26.86
C ILE A 266 -22.72 55.89 -27.85
N GLN A 267 -21.84 56.47 -28.67
CA GLN A 267 -22.20 57.46 -29.67
C GLN A 267 -21.33 57.29 -30.93
N ASP A 268 -21.94 57.48 -32.10
CA ASP A 268 -21.27 57.49 -33.41
C ASP A 268 -20.87 58.93 -33.77
N SER A 269 -19.93 59.49 -33.01
CA SER A 269 -19.33 60.82 -33.25
C SER A 269 -17.87 60.68 -33.70
N ASP A 270 -17.42 61.52 -34.61
CA ASP A 270 -16.02 61.48 -35.09
C ASP A 270 -15.02 61.88 -33.99
N GLU A 271 -15.43 62.77 -33.09
CA GLU A 271 -14.65 63.13 -31.90
C GLU A 271 -15.26 62.54 -30.62
N PRO A 272 -14.43 62.09 -29.67
CA PRO A 272 -14.92 61.47 -28.46
C PRO A 272 -15.45 62.54 -27.48
N PRO A 273 -16.70 62.43 -26.99
CA PRO A 273 -17.29 63.42 -26.10
C PRO A 273 -16.56 63.48 -24.75
N ALA A 274 -16.70 64.59 -24.04
CA ALA A 274 -16.22 64.70 -22.67
C ALA A 274 -16.96 63.69 -21.76
N VAL A 275 -16.21 63.02 -20.89
CA VAL A 275 -16.77 62.07 -19.92
C VAL A 275 -17.37 62.87 -18.76
N SER A 276 -18.62 62.58 -18.39
CA SER A 276 -19.26 63.27 -17.27
C SER A 276 -18.55 62.96 -15.94
N PRO A 277 -18.52 63.89 -14.97
CA PRO A 277 -17.95 63.63 -13.65
C PRO A 277 -18.58 62.41 -12.96
N TRP A 278 -19.87 62.18 -13.20
CA TRP A 278 -20.60 61.02 -12.72
C TRP A 278 -20.09 59.69 -13.29
N ALA A 279 -19.76 59.65 -14.58
CA ALA A 279 -19.19 58.45 -15.20
C ALA A 279 -17.80 58.12 -14.65
N TRP A 280 -16.97 59.13 -14.36
CA TRP A 280 -15.71 58.96 -13.65
C TRP A 280 -15.91 58.43 -12.23
N ALA A 281 -16.86 59.00 -11.49
CA ALA A 281 -17.19 58.56 -10.12
C ALA A 281 -17.66 57.10 -10.11
N ILE A 282 -18.56 56.71 -11.01
CA ILE A 282 -19.05 55.33 -11.14
C ILE A 282 -17.90 54.38 -11.49
N THR A 283 -17.08 54.73 -12.48
CA THR A 283 -15.96 53.88 -12.90
C THR A 283 -14.98 53.69 -11.75
N SER A 284 -14.61 54.78 -11.05
CA SER A 284 -13.75 54.73 -9.87
C SER A 284 -14.36 53.88 -8.75
N ALA A 285 -15.67 54.02 -8.49
CA ALA A 285 -16.38 53.23 -7.48
C ALA A 285 -16.37 51.73 -7.82
N PHE A 286 -16.66 51.35 -9.07
CA PHE A 286 -16.60 49.94 -9.51
C PHE A 286 -15.18 49.38 -9.50
N THR A 287 -14.18 50.16 -9.93
CA THR A 287 -12.78 49.73 -9.87
C THR A 287 -12.34 49.53 -8.43
N THR A 288 -12.66 50.46 -7.54
CA THR A 288 -12.36 50.37 -6.10
C THR A 288 -13.07 49.16 -5.48
N PHE A 289 -14.35 48.97 -5.79
CA PHE A 289 -15.12 47.82 -5.33
C PHE A 289 -14.50 46.50 -5.80
N PHE A 290 -14.18 46.40 -7.09
CA PHE A 290 -13.52 45.21 -7.64
C PHE A 290 -12.18 44.93 -6.95
N VAL A 291 -11.31 45.93 -6.79
CA VAL A 291 -10.00 45.73 -6.19
C VAL A 291 -10.10 45.29 -4.73
N PHE A 292 -10.86 46.02 -3.91
CA PHE A 292 -10.88 45.83 -2.46
C PHE A 292 -11.87 44.77 -1.97
N PHE A 293 -12.96 44.50 -2.70
CA PHE A 293 -14.00 43.56 -2.25
C PHE A 293 -14.03 42.26 -3.06
N ILE A 294 -13.41 42.23 -4.26
CA ILE A 294 -13.38 41.03 -5.10
C ILE A 294 -11.96 40.52 -5.27
N TYR A 295 -11.07 41.26 -5.91
CA TYR A 295 -9.75 40.80 -6.33
C TYR A 295 -8.84 40.45 -5.14
N VAL A 296 -8.62 41.38 -4.21
CA VAL A 296 -7.77 41.13 -3.04
C VAL A 296 -8.39 40.10 -2.09
N PRO A 297 -9.68 40.20 -1.68
CA PRO A 297 -10.24 39.20 -0.77
C PRO A 297 -10.34 37.80 -1.38
N SER A 298 -10.69 37.66 -2.67
CA SER A 298 -10.78 36.33 -3.30
C SER A 298 -9.41 35.64 -3.34
N THR A 299 -8.36 36.36 -3.70
CA THR A 299 -7.00 35.80 -3.76
C THR A 299 -6.45 35.46 -2.37
N VAL A 300 -6.69 36.31 -1.37
CA VAL A 300 -6.36 36.00 0.03
C VAL A 300 -7.18 34.83 0.57
N TYR A 301 -8.47 34.75 0.24
CA TYR A 301 -9.33 33.65 0.63
C TYR A 301 -8.86 32.33 0.03
N VAL A 302 -8.49 32.31 -1.25
CA VAL A 302 -7.94 31.09 -1.89
C VAL A 302 -6.59 30.71 -1.25
N ASP A 303 -5.68 31.65 -0.98
CA ASP A 303 -4.42 31.38 -0.26
C ASP A 303 -4.68 30.82 1.16
N ALA A 304 -5.65 31.38 1.89
CA ALA A 304 -6.04 30.92 3.22
C ALA A 304 -6.74 29.55 3.19
N TRP A 305 -7.62 29.31 2.21
CA TRP A 305 -8.31 28.05 2.03
C TRP A 305 -7.34 26.92 1.67
N LEU A 306 -6.33 27.19 0.82
CA LEU A 306 -5.26 26.24 0.53
C LEU A 306 -4.41 25.93 1.78
N ARG A 307 -4.17 26.92 2.65
CA ARG A 307 -3.49 26.69 3.95
C ARG A 307 -4.30 25.80 4.89
N SER A 308 -5.62 25.93 4.91
CA SER A 308 -6.49 25.20 5.84
C SER A 308 -6.90 23.81 5.37
N ASN A 309 -6.66 23.45 4.10
CA ASN A 309 -7.04 22.16 3.50
C ASN A 309 -5.81 21.42 2.93
N PRO A 310 -4.88 20.94 3.78
CA PRO A 310 -3.67 20.25 3.33
C PRO A 310 -3.96 18.93 2.61
N GLU A 311 -5.07 18.26 2.92
CA GLU A 311 -5.50 17.04 2.23
C GLU A 311 -5.78 17.27 0.73
N THR A 312 -6.38 18.39 0.36
CA THR A 312 -6.61 18.73 -1.07
C THR A 312 -5.31 19.07 -1.78
N VAL A 313 -4.34 19.65 -1.06
CA VAL A 313 -2.97 19.88 -1.58
C VAL A 313 -2.24 18.54 -1.73
N GLU A 314 -2.48 17.57 -0.85
CA GLU A 314 -1.97 16.20 -0.96
C GLU A 314 -2.66 15.40 -2.05
N GLU A 315 -3.95 15.61 -2.31
CA GLU A 315 -4.68 14.99 -3.42
C GLU A 315 -4.26 15.59 -4.78
N ILE A 316 -3.96 16.91 -4.81
CA ILE A 316 -3.28 17.56 -5.92
C ILE A 316 -1.83 17.04 -6.06
N ARG A 317 -1.14 16.72 -4.95
CA ARG A 317 0.21 16.12 -4.94
C ARG A 317 0.18 14.66 -5.44
N ALA A 318 -0.83 13.89 -5.05
CA ALA A 318 -1.05 12.51 -5.47
C ALA A 318 -1.47 12.42 -6.94
N SER A 319 -2.28 13.38 -7.42
CA SER A 319 -2.60 13.51 -8.86
C SER A 319 -1.44 14.07 -9.70
N LYS A 320 -0.45 14.75 -9.08
CA LYS A 320 0.85 15.10 -9.71
C LYS A 320 1.82 13.92 -9.79
N GLN A 321 1.64 12.86 -9.01
CA GLN A 321 2.47 11.65 -9.00
C GLN A 321 1.98 10.59 -10.02
N ILE A 322 1.39 11.05 -11.12
CA ILE A 322 0.98 10.18 -12.22
C ILE A 322 2.14 10.15 -13.24
N VAL A 323 2.70 8.94 -13.40
CA VAL A 323 3.87 8.53 -14.20
C VAL A 323 5.23 8.62 -13.49
N VAL A 324 5.29 8.20 -12.23
CA VAL A 324 6.38 7.33 -11.79
C VAL A 324 5.76 5.95 -11.68
N GLN A 325 6.30 4.98 -12.40
CA GLN A 325 5.82 3.61 -12.24
C GLN A 325 6.31 3.16 -10.87
N THR A 326 5.42 3.26 -9.87
CA THR A 326 5.68 2.71 -8.56
C THR A 326 5.82 1.20 -8.73
N VAL A 327 6.96 0.68 -8.30
CA VAL A 327 7.28 -0.74 -8.41
C VAL A 327 7.74 -1.26 -7.06
N GLU A 328 7.52 -2.55 -6.82
CA GLU A 328 8.17 -3.28 -5.75
C GLU A 328 9.36 -4.03 -6.31
N MET A 329 10.49 -4.00 -5.60
CA MET A 329 11.68 -4.77 -5.96
C MET A 329 11.69 -6.06 -5.15
N ILE A 330 11.56 -7.20 -5.84
CA ILE A 330 11.58 -8.53 -5.23
C ILE A 330 12.77 -9.30 -5.79
N GLY A 331 13.80 -9.51 -4.96
CA GLY A 331 15.11 -9.95 -5.44
C GLY A 331 15.73 -8.87 -6.33
N ASP A 332 16.05 -9.21 -7.58
CA ASP A 332 16.66 -8.31 -8.57
C ASP A 332 15.65 -7.85 -9.66
N ASP A 333 14.39 -8.29 -9.58
CA ASP A 333 13.33 -8.00 -10.55
C ASP A 333 12.30 -6.99 -10.01
N TYR A 334 11.58 -6.31 -10.92
CA TYR A 334 10.56 -5.31 -10.62
C TYR A 334 9.14 -5.84 -10.83
N TYR A 335 8.23 -5.50 -9.90
CA TYR A 335 6.86 -5.97 -9.88
C TYR A 335 5.86 -4.84 -9.59
N LYS A 336 4.58 -5.05 -9.92
CA LYS A 336 3.48 -4.12 -9.59
C LYS A 336 3.37 -3.92 -8.06
N PRO A 337 2.95 -2.73 -7.58
CA PRO A 337 2.68 -2.49 -6.16
C PRO A 337 1.64 -3.47 -5.59
N GLY A 338 1.87 -3.96 -4.37
CA GLY A 338 1.03 -4.94 -3.70
C GLY A 338 1.36 -6.40 -4.01
N THR A 339 2.39 -6.68 -4.81
CA THR A 339 2.82 -8.07 -5.13
C THR A 339 3.31 -8.79 -3.88
N ALA A 340 4.15 -8.16 -3.06
CA ALA A 340 4.62 -8.73 -1.80
C ALA A 340 3.47 -9.00 -0.82
N GLN A 341 2.46 -8.12 -0.79
CA GLN A 341 1.27 -8.30 0.06
C GLN A 341 0.39 -9.47 -0.42
N GLN A 342 0.25 -9.67 -1.74
CA GLN A 342 -0.48 -10.83 -2.29
C GLN A 342 0.22 -12.15 -1.92
N ILE A 343 1.56 -12.19 -1.96
CA ILE A 343 2.34 -13.35 -1.54
C ILE A 343 2.14 -13.63 -0.04
N GLU A 344 2.16 -12.58 0.80
CA GLU A 344 1.91 -12.70 2.24
C GLU A 344 0.48 -13.21 2.54
N GLN A 345 -0.52 -12.77 1.78
CA GLN A 345 -1.88 -13.31 1.90
C GLN A 345 -1.97 -14.78 1.49
N ALA A 346 -1.29 -15.19 0.42
CA ALA A 346 -1.21 -16.59 0.01
C ALA A 346 -0.50 -17.47 1.06
N TYR A 347 0.48 -16.91 1.76
CA TYR A 347 1.14 -17.56 2.90
C TYR A 347 0.16 -17.79 4.06
N LEU A 348 -0.63 -16.78 4.43
CA LEU A 348 -1.65 -16.89 5.48
C LEU A 348 -2.75 -17.91 5.15
N ASP A 349 -3.20 -17.97 3.89
CA ASP A 349 -4.16 -18.98 3.43
C ASP A 349 -3.59 -20.40 3.60
N THR A 350 -2.33 -20.60 3.22
CA THR A 350 -1.65 -21.90 3.35
C THR A 350 -1.47 -22.31 4.82
N LEU A 351 -1.12 -21.36 5.70
CA LEU A 351 -1.05 -21.61 7.14
C LEU A 351 -2.41 -22.03 7.71
N SER A 352 -3.50 -21.39 7.28
CA SER A 352 -4.85 -21.73 7.77
C SER A 352 -5.26 -23.16 7.41
N LYS A 353 -4.95 -23.60 6.19
CA LYS A 353 -5.20 -24.98 5.71
C LYS A 353 -4.36 -26.00 6.48
N MET A 354 -3.13 -25.64 6.82
CA MET A 354 -2.25 -26.49 7.62
C MET A 354 -2.76 -26.62 9.07
N GLU A 355 -3.20 -25.53 9.71
CA GLU A 355 -3.75 -25.58 11.07
C GLU A 355 -4.99 -26.49 11.13
N ALA A 356 -5.86 -26.44 10.11
CA ALA A 356 -7.00 -27.34 10.00
C ALA A 356 -6.59 -28.83 9.98
N SER A 357 -5.49 -29.17 9.31
CA SER A 357 -4.96 -30.54 9.29
C SER A 357 -4.34 -30.97 10.63
N LEU A 358 -3.69 -30.04 11.34
CA LEU A 358 -3.14 -30.29 12.67
C LEU A 358 -4.24 -30.46 13.72
N GLU A 359 -5.33 -29.71 13.60
CA GLU A 359 -6.48 -29.85 14.50
C GLU A 359 -7.12 -31.23 14.38
N LYS A 360 -7.27 -31.74 13.16
CA LYS A 360 -7.74 -33.11 12.90
C LYS A 360 -6.80 -34.17 13.53
N LEU A 361 -5.49 -33.95 13.47
CA LEU A 361 -4.50 -34.83 14.13
C LEU A 361 -4.64 -34.78 15.66
N ARG A 362 -4.85 -33.60 16.26
CA ARG A 362 -5.09 -33.47 17.71
C ARG A 362 -6.36 -34.19 18.14
N GLU A 363 -7.45 -34.03 17.41
CA GLU A 363 -8.73 -34.72 17.67
C GLU A 363 -8.58 -36.24 17.59
N THR A 364 -7.93 -36.73 16.53
CA THR A 364 -7.69 -38.17 16.32
C THR A 364 -6.80 -38.74 17.42
N THR A 365 -5.78 -37.99 17.84
CA THR A 365 -4.89 -38.33 18.96
C THR A 365 -5.66 -38.45 20.27
N GLY A 366 -6.51 -37.47 20.59
CA GLY A 366 -7.34 -37.51 21.80
C GLY A 366 -8.25 -38.76 21.82
N THR A 367 -8.83 -39.10 20.68
CA THR A 367 -9.65 -40.32 20.52
C THR A 367 -8.83 -41.60 20.74
N GLY A 368 -7.59 -41.67 20.23
CA GLY A 368 -6.72 -42.84 20.40
C GLY A 368 -6.33 -43.08 21.86
N PHE A 369 -6.00 -42.01 22.60
CA PHE A 369 -5.74 -42.11 24.05
C PHE A 369 -6.98 -42.51 24.84
N GLN A 370 -8.16 -42.01 24.47
CA GLN A 370 -9.41 -42.42 25.10
C GLN A 370 -9.68 -43.92 24.91
N GLN A 371 -9.43 -44.47 23.72
CA GLN A 371 -9.55 -45.91 23.47
C GLN A 371 -8.58 -46.74 24.31
N MET A 372 -7.35 -46.25 24.55
CA MET A 372 -6.42 -46.91 25.49
C MET A 372 -6.96 -46.93 26.92
N ILE A 373 -7.54 -45.81 27.39
CA ILE A 373 -8.18 -45.70 28.71
C ILE A 373 -9.31 -46.73 28.83
N ASP A 374 -10.17 -46.82 27.81
CA ASP A 374 -11.30 -47.75 27.79
C ASP A 374 -10.85 -49.23 27.81
N ASN A 375 -9.65 -49.52 27.28
CA ASN A 375 -9.05 -50.86 27.28
C ASN A 375 -8.40 -51.27 28.62
N VAL A 376 -8.17 -50.34 29.55
CA VAL A 376 -7.51 -50.63 30.84
C VAL A 376 -8.31 -51.63 31.66
N ASP A 377 -9.64 -51.49 31.71
CA ASP A 377 -10.48 -52.40 32.48
C ASP A 377 -10.43 -53.83 31.94
N ALA A 378 -10.40 -54.01 30.62
CA ALA A 378 -10.27 -55.33 30.00
C ALA A 378 -8.93 -56.01 30.32
N TYR A 379 -7.86 -55.24 30.46
CA TYR A 379 -6.57 -55.75 30.93
C TYR A 379 -6.64 -56.20 32.39
N LEU A 380 -7.23 -55.37 33.26
CA LEU A 380 -7.37 -55.69 34.68
C LEU A 380 -8.27 -56.91 34.90
N ASP A 381 -9.35 -57.05 34.14
CA ASP A 381 -10.22 -58.21 34.18
C ASP A 381 -9.45 -59.51 33.85
N TRP A 382 -8.52 -59.47 32.87
CA TRP A 382 -7.62 -60.59 32.61
C TRP A 382 -6.60 -60.79 33.74
N TYR A 383 -5.98 -59.71 34.22
CA TYR A 383 -4.95 -59.76 35.26
C TYR A 383 -5.43 -60.43 36.56
N TYR A 384 -6.66 -60.12 36.98
CA TYR A 384 -7.32 -60.68 38.17
C TYR A 384 -8.15 -61.95 37.88
N SER A 385 -8.10 -62.48 36.66
CA SER A 385 -8.77 -63.75 36.32
C SER A 385 -7.92 -64.98 36.67
N LEU A 386 -8.58 -66.12 36.89
CA LEU A 386 -7.92 -67.41 37.11
C LEU A 386 -6.95 -67.80 35.97
N PRO A 387 -7.31 -67.73 34.67
CA PRO A 387 -6.37 -67.98 33.58
C PRO A 387 -5.15 -67.04 33.60
N GLY A 388 -5.37 -65.75 33.92
CA GLY A 388 -4.29 -64.77 34.03
C GLY A 388 -3.31 -65.08 35.17
N GLU A 389 -3.79 -65.59 36.30
CA GLU A 389 -2.93 -66.05 37.41
C GLU A 389 -2.01 -67.21 36.96
N TYR A 390 -2.56 -68.23 36.29
CA TYR A 390 -1.76 -69.36 35.77
C TYR A 390 -0.71 -68.91 34.74
N GLU A 391 -1.06 -67.98 33.83
CA GLU A 391 -0.11 -67.42 32.87
C GLU A 391 1.05 -66.69 33.58
N ARG A 392 0.75 -65.92 34.63
CA ARG A 392 1.76 -65.21 35.44
C ARG A 392 2.68 -66.17 36.18
N ILE A 393 2.16 -67.26 36.76
CA ILE A 393 2.97 -68.29 37.42
C ILE A 393 3.96 -68.92 36.43
N LEU A 394 3.49 -69.28 35.24
CA LEU A 394 4.34 -69.87 34.21
C LEU A 394 5.44 -68.91 33.76
N ALA A 395 5.09 -67.65 33.45
CA ALA A 395 6.03 -66.63 33.04
C ALA A 395 7.10 -66.35 34.12
N LEU A 396 6.69 -66.37 35.40
CA LEU A 396 7.59 -66.25 36.55
C LEU A 396 8.55 -67.43 36.66
N ALA A 397 8.07 -68.67 36.51
CA ALA A 397 8.90 -69.87 36.56
C ALA A 397 9.97 -69.89 35.47
N THR A 398 9.67 -69.29 34.32
CA THR A 398 10.61 -69.14 33.18
C THR A 398 11.50 -67.90 33.25
N GLY A 399 11.32 -67.03 34.26
CA GLY A 399 12.14 -65.82 34.44
C GLY A 399 11.84 -64.66 33.49
N VAL A 400 10.72 -64.69 32.75
CA VAL A 400 10.34 -63.66 31.75
C VAL A 400 9.11 -62.84 32.14
N LEU A 401 8.67 -62.94 33.40
CA LEU A 401 7.42 -62.32 33.87
C LEU A 401 7.32 -60.82 33.53
N GLU A 402 8.37 -60.04 33.78
CA GLU A 402 8.34 -58.58 33.59
C GLU A 402 8.12 -58.19 32.13
N ASN A 403 8.84 -58.83 31.21
CA ASN A 403 8.68 -58.62 29.76
C ASN A 403 7.31 -59.11 29.29
N TRP A 404 6.87 -60.28 29.75
CA TRP A 404 5.57 -60.86 29.38
C TRP A 404 4.40 -59.99 29.82
N MET A 405 4.44 -59.48 31.06
CA MET A 405 3.42 -58.59 31.60
C MET A 405 3.38 -57.25 30.86
N SER A 406 4.55 -56.73 30.49
CA SER A 406 4.68 -55.53 29.67
C SER A 406 4.04 -55.72 28.30
N GLU A 407 4.34 -56.85 27.65
CA GLU A 407 3.80 -57.20 26.34
C GLU A 407 2.28 -57.42 26.37
N LYS A 408 1.75 -58.08 27.41
CA LYS A 408 0.30 -58.22 27.62
C LYS A 408 -0.38 -56.88 27.84
N LEU A 409 0.16 -56.01 28.71
CA LEU A 409 -0.38 -54.67 28.92
C LEU A 409 -0.43 -53.88 27.60
N GLN A 410 0.67 -53.87 26.86
CA GLN A 410 0.74 -53.22 25.55
C GLN A 410 -0.31 -53.77 24.58
N ASN A 411 -0.47 -55.09 24.49
CA ASN A 411 -1.45 -55.73 23.61
C ASN A 411 -2.90 -55.37 23.97
N TYR A 412 -3.23 -55.29 25.26
CA TYR A 412 -4.56 -54.87 25.69
C TYR A 412 -4.80 -53.39 25.43
N LEU A 413 -3.83 -52.51 25.75
CA LEU A 413 -3.96 -51.08 25.48
C LEU A 413 -4.17 -50.79 23.98
N MET A 414 -3.51 -51.55 23.12
CA MET A 414 -3.62 -51.44 21.65
C MET A 414 -4.80 -52.19 21.04
N ARG A 415 -5.64 -52.86 21.86
CA ARG A 415 -6.78 -53.63 21.38
C ARG A 415 -7.75 -52.72 20.61
N GLY A 416 -8.29 -53.24 19.50
CA GLY A 416 -9.19 -52.46 18.65
C GLY A 416 -8.50 -51.44 17.75
N ASN A 417 -7.17 -51.53 17.59
CA ASN A 417 -6.37 -50.61 16.76
C ASN A 417 -6.39 -49.17 17.28
N ALA A 418 -6.20 -48.99 18.59
CA ALA A 418 -6.37 -47.73 19.30
C ALA A 418 -5.65 -46.52 18.64
N PHE A 419 -4.47 -46.74 18.04
CA PHE A 419 -3.66 -45.69 17.43
C PHE A 419 -3.49 -45.81 15.90
N GLY A 420 -4.16 -46.76 15.24
CA GLY A 420 -4.13 -46.84 13.77
C GLY A 420 -4.69 -45.59 13.07
N PRO A 421 -5.81 -45.00 13.55
CA PRO A 421 -6.30 -43.72 13.01
C PRO A 421 -5.29 -42.57 13.17
N VAL A 422 -4.57 -42.54 14.31
CA VAL A 422 -3.52 -41.54 14.55
C VAL A 422 -2.39 -41.70 13.53
N GLN A 423 -1.98 -42.94 13.26
CA GLN A 423 -0.98 -43.24 12.24
C GLN A 423 -1.37 -42.66 10.86
N LEU A 424 -2.59 -42.93 10.42
CA LEU A 424 -3.12 -42.41 9.15
C LEU A 424 -3.19 -40.89 9.15
N SER A 425 -3.59 -40.27 10.26
CA SER A 425 -3.66 -38.80 10.35
C SER A 425 -2.27 -38.13 10.29
N ILE A 426 -1.22 -38.77 10.81
CA ILE A 426 0.16 -38.27 10.68
C ILE A 426 0.61 -38.33 9.22
N GLU A 427 0.36 -39.45 8.54
CA GLU A 427 0.68 -39.62 7.12
C GLU A 427 -0.09 -38.62 6.25
N GLU A 428 -1.39 -38.41 6.53
CA GLU A 428 -2.25 -37.43 5.85
C GLU A 428 -1.72 -35.99 6.05
N VAL A 429 -1.33 -35.62 7.27
CA VAL A 429 -0.77 -34.29 7.57
C VAL A 429 0.54 -34.05 6.84
N LEU A 430 1.45 -35.03 6.81
CA LEU A 430 2.74 -34.91 6.13
C LEU A 430 2.56 -34.83 4.60
N GLN A 431 1.68 -35.67 4.03
CA GLN A 431 1.37 -35.64 2.61
C GLN A 431 0.68 -34.33 2.21
N ASN A 432 -0.30 -33.88 2.99
CA ASN A 432 -0.98 -32.61 2.78
C ASN A 432 -0.01 -31.42 2.89
N ASN A 433 0.95 -31.46 3.82
CA ASN A 433 1.99 -30.44 3.91
C ASN A 433 2.86 -30.38 2.65
N GLN A 434 3.29 -31.52 2.11
CA GLN A 434 4.05 -31.56 0.85
C GLN A 434 3.26 -30.97 -0.32
N GLN A 435 1.96 -31.29 -0.41
CA GLN A 435 1.08 -30.74 -1.43
C GLN A 435 0.91 -29.23 -1.27
N LEU A 436 0.62 -28.75 -0.05
CA LEU A 436 0.47 -27.33 0.25
C LEU A 436 1.75 -26.54 -0.03
N ARG A 437 2.94 -27.12 0.23
CA ARG A 437 4.23 -26.52 -0.14
C ARG A 437 4.37 -26.37 -1.66
N ALA A 438 4.00 -27.39 -2.43
CA ALA A 438 4.05 -27.34 -3.88
C ALA A 438 3.03 -26.33 -4.47
N GLU A 439 1.81 -26.31 -3.94
CA GLU A 439 0.77 -25.36 -4.33
C GLU A 439 1.17 -23.91 -4.00
N HIS A 440 1.77 -23.69 -2.83
CA HIS A 440 2.28 -22.38 -2.43
C HIS A 440 3.35 -21.88 -3.40
N LEU A 441 4.35 -22.71 -3.73
CA LEU A 441 5.40 -22.34 -4.68
C LEU A 441 4.81 -22.01 -6.06
N GLN A 442 3.88 -22.81 -6.57
CA GLN A 442 3.19 -22.52 -7.84
C GLN A 442 2.40 -21.21 -7.77
N GLN A 443 1.74 -20.92 -6.65
CA GLN A 443 0.97 -19.69 -6.48
C GLN A 443 1.88 -18.46 -6.43
N VAL A 444 3.02 -18.55 -5.73
CA VAL A 444 4.04 -17.49 -5.72
C VAL A 444 4.59 -17.26 -7.12
N GLU A 445 4.92 -18.31 -7.87
CA GLU A 445 5.40 -18.18 -9.25
C GLU A 445 4.36 -17.53 -10.17
N ARG A 446 3.08 -17.88 -10.04
CA ARG A 446 1.99 -17.22 -10.79
C ARG A 446 1.86 -15.75 -10.44
N ILE A 447 1.84 -15.41 -9.15
CA ILE A 447 1.76 -14.01 -8.69
C ILE A 447 2.93 -13.19 -9.22
N LEU A 448 4.15 -13.75 -9.19
CA LEU A 448 5.33 -13.10 -9.75
C LEU A 448 5.22 -12.94 -11.27
N ALA A 449 4.79 -13.97 -12.00
CA ALA A 449 4.63 -13.92 -13.46
C ALA A 449 3.58 -12.88 -13.91
N ASP A 450 2.41 -12.85 -13.26
CA ASP A 450 1.29 -11.95 -13.61
C ASP A 450 1.58 -10.48 -13.27
N ASN A 451 2.45 -10.24 -12.29
CA ASN A 451 2.80 -8.91 -11.80
C ASN A 451 4.18 -8.42 -12.25
N ARG A 452 4.90 -9.19 -13.08
CA ARG A 452 6.22 -8.79 -13.58
C ARG A 452 6.12 -7.52 -14.42
N VAL A 453 7.04 -6.59 -14.19
CA VAL A 453 7.17 -5.35 -14.95
C VAL A 453 8.55 -5.33 -15.58
N GLU A 454 8.62 -5.25 -16.91
CA GLU A 454 9.87 -4.98 -17.62
C GLU A 454 10.05 -3.46 -17.71
N PRO A 455 11.01 -2.86 -16.98
CA PRO A 455 11.17 -1.42 -16.98
C PRO A 455 11.75 -0.92 -18.31
N ILE A 456 11.16 0.15 -18.84
CA ILE A 456 11.62 0.82 -20.08
C ILE A 456 12.88 1.66 -19.80
N SER A 457 13.10 2.10 -18.55
CA SER A 457 14.31 2.79 -18.09
C SER A 457 14.37 2.85 -16.55
N GLU A 458 15.52 2.56 -15.94
CA GLU A 458 15.73 2.61 -14.47
C GLU A 458 15.56 4.03 -13.88
N ALA A 459 15.67 5.08 -14.70
CA ALA A 459 15.59 6.48 -14.26
C ALA A 459 14.18 6.96 -13.88
N GLN A 460 13.16 6.10 -13.95
CA GLN A 460 11.74 6.45 -13.75
C GLN A 460 11.02 5.54 -12.75
N LEU A 461 11.76 4.78 -11.95
CA LEU A 461 11.22 3.83 -11.00
C LEU A 461 11.33 4.37 -9.58
N GLU A 462 10.21 4.45 -8.87
CA GLU A 462 10.18 4.66 -7.42
C GLU A 462 9.91 3.31 -6.77
N ILE A 463 10.93 2.79 -6.07
CA ILE A 463 10.84 1.50 -5.38
C ILE A 463 10.15 1.74 -4.04
N VAL A 464 8.89 1.30 -3.94
CA VAL A 464 8.05 1.52 -2.74
C VAL A 464 8.39 0.50 -1.64
N ARG A 465 8.90 -0.67 -2.02
CA ARG A 465 9.24 -1.76 -1.10
C ARG A 465 10.33 -2.65 -1.66
N HIS A 466 11.26 -3.04 -0.81
CA HIS A 466 12.24 -4.10 -1.08
C HIS A 466 11.83 -5.38 -0.34
N ALA A 467 11.80 -6.50 -1.04
CA ALA A 467 11.60 -7.81 -0.45
C ALA A 467 12.60 -8.83 -1.02
N SER A 468 13.04 -9.76 -0.17
CA SER A 468 13.92 -10.85 -0.61
C SER A 468 13.09 -11.92 -1.30
N LEU A 469 13.46 -12.27 -2.54
CA LEU A 469 12.83 -13.37 -3.29
C LEU A 469 12.94 -14.69 -2.52
N ASN A 470 14.06 -14.93 -1.85
CA ASN A 470 14.27 -16.15 -1.06
C ASN A 470 13.33 -16.18 0.14
N ALA A 471 13.23 -15.07 0.88
CA ALA A 471 12.32 -14.99 2.04
C ALA A 471 10.85 -15.16 1.65
N LEU A 472 10.47 -14.76 0.43
CA LEU A 472 9.10 -14.91 -0.08
C LEU A 472 8.81 -16.28 -0.71
N LYS A 473 9.84 -17.03 -1.10
CA LYS A 473 9.72 -18.41 -1.58
C LYS A 473 9.86 -19.44 -0.47
N GLU A 474 10.28 -19.02 0.73
CA GLU A 474 10.38 -19.92 1.88
C GLU A 474 9.00 -20.52 2.19
N PRO A 475 8.85 -21.85 2.12
CA PRO A 475 7.57 -22.49 2.35
C PRO A 475 7.13 -22.29 3.82
N PRO A 476 5.81 -22.30 4.10
CA PRO A 476 5.30 -22.23 5.46
C PRO A 476 5.90 -23.35 6.31
N ALA A 477 6.65 -22.93 7.33
CA ALA A 477 7.31 -23.81 8.26
C ALA A 477 6.49 -23.86 9.56
N HIS A 478 5.79 -24.97 9.79
CA HIS A 478 5.18 -25.26 11.09
C HIS A 478 6.08 -26.21 11.87
N SER A 479 6.46 -25.82 13.08
CA SER A 479 7.35 -26.58 13.95
C SER A 479 6.93 -28.04 14.15
N VAL A 480 5.63 -28.28 14.30
CA VAL A 480 5.04 -29.61 14.47
C VAL A 480 5.34 -30.52 13.28
N ILE A 481 5.27 -29.98 12.05
CA ILE A 481 5.60 -30.74 10.83
C ILE A 481 7.09 -31.11 10.83
N ILE A 482 7.96 -30.15 11.13
CA ILE A 482 9.41 -30.38 11.22
C ILE A 482 9.73 -31.45 12.28
N ASN A 483 9.05 -31.41 13.43
CA ASN A 483 9.21 -32.39 14.48
C ASN A 483 8.75 -33.80 14.05
N LEU A 484 7.63 -33.89 13.31
CA LEU A 484 7.13 -35.15 12.75
C LEU A 484 8.08 -35.70 11.68
N GLU A 485 8.53 -34.87 10.74
CA GLU A 485 9.52 -35.21 9.70
C GLU A 485 10.83 -35.69 10.34
N ASN A 486 11.36 -34.95 11.32
CA ASN A 486 12.59 -35.31 12.03
C ASN A 486 12.43 -36.64 12.79
N ARG A 487 11.31 -36.87 13.47
CA ARG A 487 11.07 -38.16 14.15
C ARG A 487 10.92 -39.31 13.18
N MET A 488 10.31 -39.09 12.02
CA MET A 488 10.22 -40.09 10.97
C MET A 488 11.63 -40.45 10.45
N LEU A 489 12.50 -39.46 10.24
CA LEU A 489 13.88 -39.64 9.77
C LEU A 489 14.80 -40.29 10.82
N ILE A 490 14.68 -39.89 12.10
CA ILE A 490 15.53 -40.39 13.19
C ILE A 490 15.13 -41.83 13.60
N SER A 491 13.91 -42.27 13.30
CA SER A 491 13.40 -43.60 13.74
C SER A 491 13.96 -44.83 13.01
N GLY A 492 14.84 -44.67 12.01
CA GLY A 492 15.81 -45.70 11.60
C GLY A 492 15.30 -47.07 11.11
N GLY A 493 14.00 -47.27 10.86
CA GLY A 493 13.46 -48.54 10.37
C GLY A 493 12.03 -48.44 9.81
N ILE A 494 11.88 -48.76 8.53
CA ILE A 494 10.62 -48.97 7.77
C ILE A 494 9.54 -47.89 8.01
N GLY A 495 9.79 -46.70 7.45
CA GLY A 495 8.87 -45.72 6.81
C GLY A 495 7.37 -45.66 7.09
N THR A 496 6.88 -46.10 8.24
CA THR A 496 5.45 -46.13 8.58
C THR A 496 5.26 -45.39 9.91
N ALA A 497 4.19 -44.59 10.03
CA ALA A 497 3.92 -43.86 11.27
C ALA A 497 3.66 -44.78 12.50
N GLY A 498 3.69 -46.11 12.31
CA GLY A 498 3.68 -47.16 13.34
C GLY A 498 4.83 -47.08 14.35
N ALA A 499 5.98 -46.48 14.00
CA ALA A 499 7.10 -46.30 14.94
C ALA A 499 6.76 -45.27 16.05
N ILE A 500 6.00 -44.22 15.71
CA ILE A 500 5.58 -43.18 16.67
C ILE A 500 4.55 -43.76 17.64
N THR A 501 3.58 -44.52 17.12
CA THR A 501 2.50 -45.11 17.93
C THR A 501 2.97 -46.28 18.79
N GLY A 502 3.89 -47.11 18.28
CA GLY A 502 4.54 -48.17 19.05
C GLY A 502 5.39 -47.63 20.21
N ALA A 503 6.05 -46.49 20.02
CA ALA A 503 6.81 -45.83 21.07
C ALA A 503 5.93 -45.32 22.23
N ILE A 504 4.70 -44.88 21.95
CA ILE A 504 3.75 -44.42 22.98
C ILE A 504 3.35 -45.59 23.88
N ALA A 505 2.86 -46.69 23.30
CA ALA A 505 2.45 -47.86 24.07
C ALA A 505 3.62 -48.49 24.86
N GLY A 506 4.81 -48.52 24.24
CA GLY A 506 6.04 -48.98 24.91
C GLY A 506 6.45 -48.08 26.08
N LYS A 507 6.36 -46.75 25.93
CA LYS A 507 6.65 -45.80 27.02
C LYS A 507 5.67 -45.91 28.18
N ILE A 508 4.36 -45.98 27.90
CA ILE A 508 3.33 -46.18 28.94
C ILE A 508 3.67 -47.44 29.75
N THR A 509 3.95 -48.53 29.05
CA THR A 509 4.31 -49.80 29.66
C THR A 509 5.60 -49.72 30.48
N ALA A 510 6.64 -49.03 29.98
CA ALA A 510 7.88 -48.80 30.70
C ALA A 510 7.68 -47.95 31.97
N LYS A 511 6.81 -46.92 31.93
CA LYS A 511 6.46 -46.11 33.11
C LYS A 511 5.74 -46.95 34.16
N VAL A 512 4.79 -47.81 33.75
CA VAL A 512 4.09 -48.73 34.65
C VAL A 512 5.03 -49.77 35.26
N ALA A 513 5.95 -50.33 34.46
CA ALA A 513 6.97 -51.28 34.95
C ALA A 513 7.97 -50.61 35.90
N GLY A 514 8.44 -49.39 35.58
CA GLY A 514 9.37 -48.61 36.38
C GLY A 514 8.83 -48.20 37.76
N LYS A 515 7.51 -48.07 37.92
CA LYS A 515 6.83 -47.89 39.21
C LYS A 515 6.82 -49.16 40.09
N GLY A 516 7.31 -50.30 39.59
CA GLY A 516 7.64 -51.50 40.37
C GLY A 516 6.46 -52.42 40.73
N ILE A 517 5.24 -52.15 40.27
CA ILE A 517 4.04 -52.92 40.64
C ILE A 517 4.02 -54.33 40.05
N ILE A 518 4.50 -54.50 38.82
CA ILE A 518 4.65 -55.83 38.19
C ILE A 518 5.53 -56.75 39.06
N LYS A 519 6.55 -56.17 39.70
CA LYS A 519 7.46 -56.86 40.62
C LYS A 519 6.82 -57.14 41.98
N LEU A 520 5.95 -56.27 42.48
CA LEU A 520 5.21 -56.48 43.73
C LEU A 520 4.17 -57.61 43.60
N GLY A 521 3.46 -57.70 42.47
CA GLY A 521 2.54 -58.80 42.17
C GLY A 521 3.25 -60.17 42.12
N ALA A 522 4.46 -60.21 41.57
CA ALA A 522 5.31 -61.41 41.57
C ALA A 522 5.71 -61.84 42.99
N GLN A 523 6.07 -60.88 43.86
CA GLN A 523 6.44 -61.16 45.26
C GLN A 523 5.26 -61.64 46.11
N ALA A 524 4.04 -61.16 45.83
CA ALA A 524 2.82 -61.67 46.45
C ALA A 524 2.56 -63.13 46.05
N LEU A 525 2.68 -63.46 44.75
CA LEU A 525 2.53 -64.83 44.22
C LEU A 525 3.52 -65.84 44.83
N ILE A 526 4.78 -65.44 45.01
CA ILE A 526 5.84 -66.27 45.63
C ILE A 526 5.50 -66.58 47.09
N LYS A 527 4.98 -65.60 47.84
CA LYS A 527 4.59 -65.81 49.25
C LYS A 527 3.39 -66.74 49.41
N VAL A 528 2.44 -66.71 48.49
CA VAL A 528 1.28 -67.63 48.50
C VAL A 528 1.68 -69.05 48.07
N THR A 529 2.61 -69.17 47.12
CA THR A 529 3.13 -70.48 46.65
C THR A 529 4.04 -71.14 47.68
N ALA A 530 4.82 -70.36 48.45
CA ALA A 530 5.55 -70.85 49.62
C ALA A 530 4.61 -71.42 50.71
N GLY A 531 3.37 -70.92 50.79
CA GLY A 531 2.31 -71.50 51.63
C GLY A 531 1.69 -72.80 51.08
N LYS A 532 1.71 -73.01 49.74
CA LYS A 532 1.19 -74.22 49.09
C LYS A 532 2.12 -75.44 49.24
N ALA A 533 3.42 -75.26 49.46
CA ALA A 533 4.36 -76.39 49.63
C ALA A 533 4.13 -77.21 50.92
N VAL A 534 3.38 -76.69 51.89
CA VAL A 534 3.10 -77.36 53.17
C VAL A 534 1.75 -78.11 53.17
N SER A 535 0.86 -77.87 52.20
CA SER A 535 -0.52 -78.41 52.22
C SER A 535 -0.76 -79.67 51.38
N ALA A 536 0.22 -80.12 50.59
CA ALA A 536 0.06 -81.28 49.71
C ALA A 536 0.17 -82.65 50.42
N LEU A 537 0.45 -82.69 51.73
CA LEU A 537 0.52 -83.93 52.52
C LEU A 537 -0.25 -83.77 53.85
N GLY A 538 -1.56 -84.05 53.82
CA GLY A 538 -2.31 -84.44 55.02
C GLY A 538 -3.23 -83.38 55.67
N GLY A 539 -4.52 -83.50 55.35
CA GLY A 539 -5.71 -83.24 56.18
C GLY A 539 -5.69 -82.28 57.39
N ALA A 540 -6.54 -81.25 57.30
CA ALA A 540 -7.48 -80.80 58.35
C ALA A 540 -7.00 -80.75 59.82
N ALA A 541 -5.95 -79.97 60.13
CA ALA A 541 -5.72 -79.48 61.50
C ALA A 541 -4.87 -78.21 61.62
N ALA A 542 -4.33 -77.65 60.53
CA ALA A 542 -3.35 -76.55 60.58
C ALA A 542 -3.84 -75.22 59.99
N GLY A 543 -5.15 -75.04 59.79
CA GLY A 543 -5.71 -73.85 59.13
C GLY A 543 -5.80 -72.59 60.00
N ALA A 544 -5.71 -72.70 61.33
CA ALA A 544 -5.97 -71.57 62.24
C ALA A 544 -4.71 -70.86 62.77
N ALA A 545 -3.53 -71.48 62.73
CA ALA A 545 -2.33 -70.93 63.35
C ALA A 545 -1.50 -70.00 62.42
N THR A 546 -1.66 -70.12 61.11
CA THR A 546 -0.83 -69.34 60.14
C THR A 546 -1.43 -67.98 59.81
N GLY A 547 -2.76 -67.80 59.98
CA GLY A 547 -3.45 -66.53 59.69
C GLY A 547 -3.15 -65.38 60.68
N ALA A 548 -2.69 -65.70 61.89
CA ALA A 548 -2.44 -64.71 62.94
C ALA A 548 -1.01 -64.12 62.93
N ALA A 549 -0.05 -64.75 62.25
CA ALA A 549 1.37 -64.38 62.36
C ALA A 549 1.91 -63.51 61.21
N LEU A 550 1.15 -63.33 60.12
CA LEU A 550 1.59 -62.53 58.96
C LEU A 550 1.09 -61.08 58.98
N GLY A 551 0.32 -60.70 60.00
CA GLY A 551 -0.17 -59.33 60.20
C GLY A 551 0.75 -58.52 61.12
N SER A 552 1.94 -58.13 60.67
CA SER A 552 2.68 -57.05 61.33
C SER A 552 3.76 -56.52 60.40
N PHE A 553 3.55 -55.32 59.84
CA PHE A 553 4.59 -54.28 59.69
C PHE A 553 4.05 -52.94 59.13
N ILE A 554 2.75 -52.82 58.81
CA ILE A 554 2.09 -51.52 58.52
C ILE A 554 0.71 -51.51 59.21
N PRO A 555 0.40 -50.58 60.14
CA PRO A 555 -0.91 -50.48 60.77
C PRO A 555 -1.96 -49.98 59.78
N GLY A 556 -3.11 -50.67 59.68
CA GLY A 556 -4.32 -50.13 59.04
C GLY A 556 -4.93 -50.95 57.89
N ILE A 557 -4.13 -51.76 57.17
CA ILE A 557 -4.64 -52.52 55.99
C ILE A 557 -4.55 -54.05 56.21
N GLY A 558 -3.52 -54.54 56.92
CA GLY A 558 -3.28 -55.99 57.06
C GLY A 558 -4.25 -56.75 58.00
N THR A 559 -4.82 -56.09 59.00
CA THR A 559 -5.67 -56.74 60.02
C THR A 559 -7.07 -57.07 59.51
N ALA A 560 -7.62 -56.28 58.58
CA ALA A 560 -8.93 -56.53 57.99
C ALA A 560 -8.89 -57.70 56.98
N ILE A 561 -7.80 -57.80 56.20
CA ILE A 561 -7.54 -58.85 55.21
C ILE A 561 -7.36 -60.21 55.91
N GLY A 562 -6.57 -60.28 56.98
CA GLY A 562 -6.36 -61.51 57.76
C GLY A 562 -7.63 -61.99 58.48
N ALA A 563 -8.45 -61.09 58.98
CA ALA A 563 -9.72 -61.42 59.65
C ALA A 563 -10.82 -61.84 58.65
N MET A 564 -10.84 -61.28 57.44
CA MET A 564 -11.83 -61.60 56.41
C MET A 564 -11.55 -62.96 55.74
N ILE A 565 -10.28 -63.28 55.44
CA ILE A 565 -9.89 -64.60 54.91
C ILE A 565 -10.07 -65.70 55.96
N GLY A 566 -9.69 -65.43 57.22
CA GLY A 566 -9.85 -66.39 58.32
C GLY A 566 -11.31 -66.69 58.67
N GLY A 567 -12.21 -65.72 58.47
CA GLY A 567 -13.65 -65.90 58.72
C GLY A 567 -14.40 -66.65 57.61
N ILE A 568 -14.00 -66.52 56.35
CA ILE A 568 -14.72 -67.12 55.19
C ILE A 568 -14.35 -68.59 54.98
N ILE A 569 -13.12 -69.01 55.32
CA ILE A 569 -12.71 -70.43 55.25
C ILE A 569 -13.42 -71.29 56.33
N GLY A 570 -13.93 -70.66 57.39
CA GLY A 570 -14.64 -71.32 58.49
C GLY A 570 -16.13 -71.58 58.28
N GLY A 571 -16.77 -70.99 57.26
CA GLY A 571 -18.19 -71.23 57.01
C GLY A 571 -18.78 -70.49 55.82
N ILE A 572 -18.99 -71.19 54.70
CA ILE A 572 -20.24 -71.26 53.90
C ILE A 572 -19.99 -72.13 52.64
N THR A 573 -20.97 -72.99 52.36
CA THR A 573 -21.05 -74.05 51.35
C THR A 573 -21.51 -73.58 49.96
N ILE A 574 -20.79 -72.64 49.31
CA ILE A 574 -21.14 -72.24 47.93
C ILE A 574 -19.88 -72.18 47.04
N GLY A 575 -19.62 -73.26 46.30
CA GLY A 575 -19.01 -73.31 44.94
C GLY A 575 -17.71 -72.55 44.58
N LEU A 576 -17.04 -71.86 45.51
CA LEU A 576 -15.86 -71.03 45.24
C LEU A 576 -14.61 -71.69 45.86
N THR A 577 -13.60 -72.01 45.04
CA THR A 577 -12.31 -72.55 45.50
C THR A 577 -11.52 -71.47 46.26
N VAL A 578 -10.64 -71.89 47.18
CA VAL A 578 -9.77 -70.99 47.98
C VAL A 578 -8.97 -70.02 47.10
N GLU A 579 -8.59 -70.45 45.90
CA GLU A 579 -7.87 -69.65 44.90
C GLU A 579 -8.71 -68.48 44.39
N LYS A 580 -9.99 -68.71 44.11
CA LYS A 580 -10.92 -67.66 43.66
C LYS A 580 -11.18 -66.61 44.76
N LEU A 581 -11.15 -67.00 46.03
CA LEU A 581 -11.30 -66.07 47.16
C LEU A 581 -10.07 -65.17 47.37
N LEU A 582 -8.86 -65.73 47.20
CA LEU A 582 -7.62 -64.94 47.29
C LEU A 582 -7.50 -63.94 46.14
N LEU A 583 -7.88 -64.34 44.92
CA LEU A 583 -7.95 -63.43 43.77
C LEU A 583 -8.97 -62.30 43.99
N MET A 584 -10.19 -62.61 44.44
CA MET A 584 -11.22 -61.59 44.72
C MET A 584 -10.78 -60.58 45.79
N LEU A 585 -9.93 -61.00 46.72
CA LEU A 585 -9.38 -60.13 47.75
C LEU A 585 -8.24 -59.25 47.24
N GLU A 586 -7.31 -59.82 46.46
CA GLU A 586 -6.26 -59.05 45.79
C GLU A 586 -6.89 -58.00 44.85
N GLU A 587 -7.92 -58.40 44.11
CA GLU A 587 -8.71 -57.51 43.27
C GLU A 587 -9.36 -56.38 44.09
N ALA A 588 -10.07 -56.70 45.17
CA ALA A 588 -10.76 -55.71 46.00
C ALA A 588 -9.82 -54.68 46.68
N PHE A 589 -8.55 -55.00 46.90
CA PHE A 589 -7.60 -54.11 47.58
C PHE A 589 -6.55 -53.46 46.65
N SER A 590 -6.26 -54.03 45.48
CA SER A 590 -5.18 -53.55 44.61
C SER A 590 -5.63 -53.09 43.22
N ARG A 591 -6.84 -53.49 42.76
CA ARG A 591 -7.32 -53.20 41.40
C ARG A 591 -7.40 -51.69 41.14
N ASP A 592 -7.97 -50.92 42.06
CA ASP A 592 -8.14 -49.48 41.89
C ASP A 592 -6.80 -48.73 41.87
N GLU A 593 -5.86 -49.14 42.72
CA GLU A 593 -4.52 -48.54 42.75
C GLU A 593 -3.73 -48.87 41.48
N PHE A 594 -3.80 -50.12 41.00
CA PHE A 594 -3.12 -50.50 39.76
C PHE A 594 -3.76 -49.83 38.54
N LYS A 595 -5.10 -49.76 38.48
CA LYS A 595 -5.84 -49.00 37.48
C LYS A 595 -5.39 -47.54 37.46
N ARG A 596 -5.33 -46.90 38.63
CA ARG A 596 -4.92 -45.50 38.77
C ARG A 596 -3.53 -45.25 38.20
N GLN A 597 -2.57 -46.14 38.42
CA GLN A 597 -1.20 -45.97 37.90
C GLN A 597 -1.10 -46.19 36.39
N ILE A 598 -1.87 -47.11 35.81
CA ILE A 598 -1.96 -47.25 34.36
C ILE A 598 -2.59 -46.00 33.75
N LEU A 599 -3.69 -45.50 34.32
CA LEU A 599 -4.35 -44.27 33.86
C LEU A 599 -3.44 -43.05 33.98
N GLU A 600 -2.69 -42.92 35.08
CA GLU A 600 -1.71 -41.86 35.28
C GLU A 600 -0.58 -41.93 34.23
N ALA A 601 -0.06 -43.13 33.94
CA ALA A 601 0.95 -43.31 32.90
C ALA A 601 0.42 -42.97 31.50
N ILE A 602 -0.84 -43.32 31.19
CA ILE A 602 -1.50 -42.95 29.93
C ILE A 602 -1.67 -41.42 29.85
N GLU A 603 -2.13 -40.78 30.92
CA GLU A 603 -2.36 -39.32 30.96
C GLU A 603 -1.05 -38.52 30.88
N GLU A 604 0.01 -38.96 31.55
CA GLU A 604 1.35 -38.37 31.41
C GLU A 604 1.84 -38.42 29.96
N GLU A 605 1.69 -39.55 29.28
CA GLU A 605 2.08 -39.70 27.86
C GLU A 605 1.16 -38.91 26.92
N ARG A 606 -0.13 -38.80 27.24
CA ARG A 606 -1.07 -37.93 26.52
C ARG A 606 -0.60 -36.47 26.56
N LEU A 607 -0.25 -35.97 27.74
CA LEU A 607 0.23 -34.60 27.92
C LEU A 607 1.60 -34.36 27.26
N GLU A 608 2.52 -35.33 27.32
CA GLU A 608 3.79 -35.26 26.60
C GLU A 608 3.59 -35.18 25.08
N PHE A 609 2.68 -36.00 24.55
CA PHE A 609 2.40 -36.02 23.11
C PHE A 609 1.60 -34.79 22.66
N GLU A 610 0.68 -34.29 23.48
CA GLU A 610 -0.03 -33.03 23.22
C GLU A 610 0.95 -31.85 23.16
N ARG A 611 1.89 -31.76 24.11
CA ARG A 611 2.96 -30.75 24.06
C ARG A 611 3.80 -30.85 22.79
N PHE A 612 4.06 -32.07 22.32
CA PHE A 612 4.77 -32.29 21.06
C PHE A 612 3.99 -31.75 19.85
N LEU A 613 2.64 -31.80 19.88
CA LEU A 613 1.75 -31.27 18.84
C LEU A 613 1.48 -29.75 18.96
N THR A 614 1.95 -29.09 20.02
CA THR A 614 1.70 -27.64 20.25
C THR A 614 2.96 -26.79 20.35
N THR A 615 4.10 -27.36 20.74
CA THR A 615 5.29 -26.55 21.08
C THR A 615 6.11 -26.19 19.83
N PRO A 616 6.47 -24.92 19.62
CA PRO A 616 7.40 -24.52 18.57
C PRO A 616 8.81 -25.07 18.83
N ALA A 617 9.48 -25.53 17.77
CA ALA A 617 10.83 -26.05 17.83
C ALA A 617 11.76 -24.92 18.29
N LEU A 618 12.25 -25.00 19.53
CA LEU A 618 13.38 -24.18 19.95
C LEU A 618 14.59 -24.67 19.15
N SER A 619 15.08 -23.85 18.23
CA SER A 619 16.43 -24.00 17.73
C SER A 619 17.36 -23.87 18.92
N GLU A 620 17.98 -24.97 19.34
CA GLU A 620 19.16 -24.88 20.19
C GLU A 620 20.23 -24.09 19.41
N SER A 621 20.38 -22.81 19.76
CA SER A 621 21.48 -21.99 19.29
C SER A 621 22.79 -22.59 19.82
N ARG A 622 23.49 -23.32 18.97
CA ARG A 622 24.87 -23.75 19.22
C ARG A 622 25.72 -22.48 19.39
N PRO A 623 26.43 -22.27 20.53
CA PRO A 623 27.31 -21.13 20.65
C PRO A 623 28.41 -21.23 19.60
N ALA A 624 28.65 -20.12 18.90
CA ALA A 624 29.68 -19.99 17.89
C ALA A 624 31.05 -20.36 18.49
N ASP A 625 31.69 -21.32 17.85
CA ASP A 625 33.07 -21.72 18.10
C ASP A 625 33.99 -20.57 17.67
N THR A 626 34.33 -19.67 18.61
CA THR A 626 35.44 -18.73 18.44
C THR A 626 36.74 -19.48 18.68
N GLY A 627 37.15 -20.25 17.69
CA GLY A 627 38.49 -20.83 17.60
C GLY A 627 39.50 -19.76 17.22
N SER A 628 40.24 -19.29 18.22
CA SER A 628 41.50 -18.57 18.09
C SER A 628 42.54 -19.43 17.36
N ALA A 629 43.10 -18.92 16.26
CA ALA A 629 44.39 -19.38 15.74
C ALA A 629 45.18 -18.17 15.24
N GLU A 630 46.05 -17.74 16.15
CA GLU A 630 47.23 -16.92 15.96
C GLU A 630 48.25 -17.67 15.09
N GLU A 631 48.88 -16.95 14.14
CA GLU A 631 50.30 -16.96 13.77
C GLU A 631 50.56 -16.80 12.26
N ALA A 632 51.42 -15.81 11.99
CA ALA A 632 51.92 -15.33 10.71
C ALA A 632 53.11 -16.23 10.20
N PRO A 633 53.86 -15.90 9.14
CA PRO A 633 54.37 -14.58 8.74
C PRO A 633 53.75 -13.98 7.47
#